data_AF-A0A3M0W2U6-F1
#
_entry.id   AF-A0A3M0W2U6-F1
#
_cell.length_a   1.000
_cell.length_b   1.000
_cell.length_c   1.000
_cell.angle_alpha   90.00
_cell.angle_beta   90.00
_cell.angle_gamma   90.00
#
_symmetry.space_group_name_H-M   'P 1'
#
loop_
_entity.id
_entity.type
_entity.pdbx_description
1 polymer ?
#
loop_
_entity_poly.entity_id
_entity_poly.type
_entity_poly.pdbx_seq_one_letter_code
_entity_poly.pdbx_strand_id
1 'polypeptide(L)'
;MPVTRPPLRENITYSQAKEKETNVLHQLGYHPQQTEFSNFVRKRLSLLQVLVGHHLGLSPDSCHAADWDEWMHGSFNLYSGDLGPYLLLDYVEERELLSKNWNERHTDEKPRTNLFHGLSKILLALSRIPLPQIDSFVLDDNGFLQLLNRPLTLMLQDLENEQIHISIPKGQTFSSIDSYVNALLSYHDSRMKLQPNAAMGPGDCVRQMTALSSMRTVAHHHFEPSLNHGPFVFCLTDLYPWNILVDECWNIKCILDLAWAASLPIEFMRPPEWLTNQAVDVIDMDVYDALRKEFMPLRTKRIKLQQSIT
;
A
#
# COMPACT_ATOMS: atom_id res chain seq x y z
N MET A 1 38.57 0.56 -1.90
CA MET A 1 37.12 0.57 -2.18
C MET A 1 36.40 1.04 -0.93
N PRO A 2 35.35 1.88 -1.04
CA PRO A 2 34.56 2.30 0.12
C PRO A 2 33.84 1.09 0.73
N VAL A 3 33.77 1.03 2.06
CA VAL A 3 33.03 0.00 2.78
C VAL A 3 31.53 0.23 2.57
N THR A 4 30.81 -0.80 2.16
CA THR A 4 29.36 -0.79 1.97
C THR A 4 28.67 -1.68 2.99
N ARG A 5 27.39 -1.42 3.27
CA ARG A 5 26.51 -2.30 4.04
C ARG A 5 25.20 -2.55 3.28
N PRO A 6 24.58 -3.73 3.39
CA PRO A 6 23.34 -4.06 2.68
C PRO A 6 22.09 -3.63 3.47
N PRO A 7 21.37 -2.56 3.10
CA PRO A 7 19.94 -2.47 3.35
C PRO A 7 19.18 -3.40 2.38
N LEU A 8 17.85 -3.51 2.54
CA LEU A 8 17.02 -4.45 1.77
C LEU A 8 17.11 -4.33 0.24
N ARG A 9 17.39 -3.14 -0.31
CA ARG A 9 17.35 -2.89 -1.76
C ARG A 9 18.73 -2.84 -2.41
N GLU A 10 19.62 -1.98 -1.93
CA GLU A 10 20.92 -1.76 -2.55
C GLU A 10 21.98 -1.39 -1.51
N ASN A 11 23.17 -1.97 -1.63
CA ASN A 11 24.33 -1.65 -0.81
C ASN A 11 24.58 -0.14 -0.71
N ILE A 12 24.76 0.35 0.51
CA ILE A 12 24.93 1.77 0.79
C ILE A 12 26.28 2.06 1.43
N THR A 13 26.93 3.14 1.00
CA THR A 13 28.11 3.73 1.65
C THR A 13 27.69 4.74 2.72
N TYR A 14 28.60 5.05 3.65
CA TYR A 14 28.34 6.10 4.64
C TYR A 14 28.03 7.47 4.02
N SER A 15 28.75 7.85 2.96
CA SER A 15 28.51 9.13 2.27
C SER A 15 27.12 9.19 1.64
N GLN A 16 26.63 8.10 1.06
CA GLN A 16 25.26 8.04 0.56
C GLN A 16 24.23 8.04 1.69
N ALA A 17 24.50 7.35 2.80
CA ALA A 17 23.61 7.29 3.95
C ALA A 17 23.40 8.66 4.60
N LYS A 18 24.43 9.52 4.58
CA LYS A 18 24.35 10.90 5.07
C LYS A 18 23.37 11.79 4.31
N GLU A 19 23.12 11.47 3.04
CA GLU A 19 22.25 12.24 2.16
C GLU A 19 20.80 11.71 2.18
N LYS A 20 20.47 10.76 3.08
CA LYS A 20 19.12 10.20 3.20
C LYS A 20 18.36 10.74 4.41
N GLU A 21 17.10 11.07 4.18
CA GLU A 21 16.10 11.42 5.20
C GLU A 21 15.47 10.20 5.89
N THR A 22 16.00 9.00 5.65
CA THR A 22 15.51 7.75 6.26
C THR A 22 16.46 7.25 7.34
N ASN A 23 15.92 6.51 8.31
CA ASN A 23 16.73 5.94 9.38
C ASN A 23 17.53 4.73 8.87
N VAL A 24 18.65 4.99 8.20
CA VAL A 24 19.50 3.96 7.58
C VAL A 24 19.99 2.94 8.62
N LEU A 25 20.25 3.37 9.86
CA LEU A 25 20.67 2.45 10.92
C LEU A 25 19.59 1.43 11.25
N HIS A 26 18.32 1.86 11.32
CA HIS A 26 17.19 0.95 11.48
C HIS A 26 17.05 0.02 10.27
N GLN A 27 17.16 0.56 9.05
CA GLN A 27 17.06 -0.24 7.81
C GLN A 27 18.16 -1.30 7.67
N LEU A 28 19.34 -1.08 8.24
CA LEU A 28 20.41 -2.09 8.26
C LEU A 28 20.08 -3.29 9.16
N GLY A 29 19.14 -3.14 10.10
CA GLY A 29 18.62 -4.24 10.92
C GLY A 29 17.72 -5.20 10.16
N TYR A 30 17.16 -4.77 9.02
CA TYR A 30 16.23 -5.57 8.24
C TYR A 30 16.90 -6.81 7.61
N HIS A 31 18.02 -6.66 6.91
CA HIS A 31 18.68 -7.80 6.26
C HIS A 31 18.93 -9.01 7.20
N PRO A 32 19.52 -8.84 8.41
CA PRO A 32 19.68 -9.97 9.33
C PRO A 32 18.34 -10.54 9.83
N GLN A 33 17.34 -9.71 10.10
CA GLN A 33 15.99 -10.17 10.50
C GLN A 33 15.32 -11.00 9.39
N GLN A 34 15.45 -10.58 8.12
CA GLN A 34 14.92 -11.31 6.97
C GLN A 34 15.60 -12.67 6.81
N THR A 35 16.93 -12.70 7.01
CA THR A 35 17.71 -13.93 6.96
C THR A 35 17.28 -14.89 8.07
N GLU A 36 17.13 -14.38 9.30
CA GLU A 36 16.66 -15.17 10.45
C GLU A 36 15.26 -15.75 10.20
N PHE A 37 14.32 -14.93 9.70
CA PHE A 37 12.97 -15.36 9.37
C PHE A 37 12.96 -16.40 8.25
N SER A 38 13.69 -16.18 7.17
CA SER A 38 13.77 -17.13 6.05
C SER A 38 14.30 -18.49 6.54
N ASN A 39 15.32 -18.48 7.41
CA ASN A 39 15.83 -19.68 8.04
C ASN A 39 14.82 -20.34 9.00
N PHE A 40 14.05 -19.53 9.74
CA PHE A 40 12.98 -20.02 10.62
C PHE A 40 11.90 -20.77 9.83
N VAL A 41 11.45 -20.22 8.70
CA VAL A 41 10.44 -20.80 7.81
C VAL A 41 10.98 -22.06 7.15
N ARG A 42 12.19 -22.01 6.56
CA ARG A 42 12.79 -23.17 5.89
C ARG A 42 12.95 -24.37 6.82
N LYS A 43 13.36 -24.14 8.07
CA LYS A 43 13.49 -25.20 9.09
C LYS A 43 12.14 -25.85 9.47
N ARG A 44 11.02 -25.20 9.16
CA ARG A 44 9.66 -25.64 9.51
C ARG A 44 8.80 -25.95 8.30
N LEU A 45 9.38 -26.01 7.09
CA LEU A 45 8.61 -26.18 5.86
C LEU A 45 7.77 -27.46 5.88
N SER A 46 8.34 -28.57 6.36
CA SER A 46 7.61 -29.83 6.52
C SER A 46 6.44 -29.73 7.50
N LEU A 47 6.61 -29.00 8.60
CA LEU A 47 5.54 -28.75 9.56
C LEU A 47 4.43 -27.90 8.95
N LEU A 48 4.78 -26.87 8.17
CA LEU A 48 3.82 -26.03 7.45
C LEU A 48 2.99 -26.87 6.46
N GLN A 49 3.63 -27.75 5.69
CA GLN A 49 2.95 -28.65 4.76
C GLN A 49 1.95 -29.59 5.46
N VAL A 50 2.36 -30.19 6.57
CA VAL A 50 1.48 -31.07 7.38
C VAL A 50 0.27 -30.29 7.90
N LEU A 51 0.47 -29.08 8.41
CA LEU A 51 -0.61 -28.27 8.98
C LEU A 51 -1.57 -27.73 7.93
N VAL A 52 -1.04 -27.24 6.81
CA VAL A 52 -1.87 -26.83 5.67
C VAL A 52 -2.67 -28.02 5.14
N GLY A 53 -2.03 -29.18 4.99
CA GLY A 53 -2.72 -30.43 4.64
C GLY A 53 -3.84 -30.76 5.61
N HIS A 54 -3.57 -30.75 6.92
CA HIS A 54 -4.58 -30.98 7.95
C HIS A 54 -5.77 -30.01 7.85
N HIS A 55 -5.52 -28.71 7.72
CA HIS A 55 -6.58 -27.70 7.62
C HIS A 55 -7.41 -27.81 6.34
N LEU A 56 -6.81 -28.31 5.26
CA LEU A 56 -7.50 -28.56 3.99
C LEU A 56 -8.14 -29.96 3.91
N GLY A 57 -7.98 -30.80 4.94
CA GLY A 57 -8.43 -32.21 4.90
C GLY A 57 -7.67 -33.06 3.87
N LEU A 58 -6.45 -32.66 3.52
CA LEU A 58 -5.59 -33.31 2.54
C LEU A 58 -4.52 -34.16 3.24
N SER A 59 -4.02 -35.19 2.54
CA SER A 59 -2.84 -35.94 3.01
C SER A 59 -1.62 -35.01 3.03
N PRO A 60 -0.75 -35.07 4.06
CA PRO A 60 0.50 -34.32 4.07
C PRO A 60 1.35 -34.51 2.80
N ASP A 61 1.32 -35.70 2.21
CA ASP A 61 2.06 -36.04 0.99
C ASP A 61 1.53 -35.34 -0.26
N SER A 62 0.34 -34.75 -0.21
CA SER A 62 -0.25 -33.97 -1.30
C SER A 62 0.00 -32.46 -1.18
N CYS A 63 0.62 -32.01 -0.09
CA CYS A 63 0.96 -30.61 0.13
C CYS A 63 2.46 -30.39 -0.11
N HIS A 64 2.80 -29.71 -1.20
CA HIS A 64 4.17 -29.35 -1.51
C HIS A 64 4.37 -27.85 -1.39
N ALA A 65 5.37 -27.44 -0.60
CA ALA A 65 5.84 -26.08 -0.66
C ALA A 65 6.54 -25.84 -1.99
N ALA A 66 6.23 -24.74 -2.65
CA ALA A 66 6.97 -24.26 -3.82
C ALA A 66 8.44 -24.00 -3.46
N ASP A 67 9.31 -24.06 -4.46
CA ASP A 67 10.72 -23.72 -4.28
C ASP A 67 10.87 -22.26 -3.84
N TRP A 68 11.87 -21.97 -3.00
CA TRP A 68 12.01 -20.64 -2.39
C TRP A 68 12.14 -19.51 -3.43
N ASP A 69 12.73 -19.80 -4.58
CA ASP A 69 12.89 -18.83 -5.68
C ASP A 69 11.55 -18.47 -6.35
N GLU A 70 10.50 -19.25 -6.09
CA GLU A 70 9.13 -19.00 -6.57
C GLU A 70 8.29 -18.20 -5.55
N TRP A 71 8.79 -18.00 -4.33
CA TRP A 71 8.06 -17.31 -3.28
C TRP A 71 8.08 -15.79 -3.50
N MET A 72 6.90 -15.18 -3.54
CA MET A 72 6.79 -13.73 -3.47
C MET A 72 7.06 -13.26 -2.03
N HIS A 73 8.05 -12.40 -1.84
CA HIS A 73 8.39 -11.85 -0.53
C HIS A 73 8.57 -10.33 -0.55
N GLY A 74 7.95 -9.64 0.42
CA GLY A 74 8.11 -8.20 0.66
C GLY A 74 9.18 -7.89 1.71
N SER A 75 9.19 -6.65 2.19
CA SER A 75 10.16 -6.16 3.19
C SER A 75 10.03 -6.93 4.51
N PHE A 76 8.86 -6.96 5.15
CA PHE A 76 8.51 -7.83 6.28
C PHE A 76 7.00 -7.92 6.47
N ASN A 77 6.49 -9.10 6.85
CA ASN A 77 5.23 -9.24 7.57
C ASN A 77 5.54 -10.01 8.87
N LEU A 78 5.33 -9.35 10.02
CA LEU A 78 5.82 -9.79 11.33
C LEU A 78 4.67 -10.37 12.18
N TYR A 79 4.81 -11.62 12.64
CA TYR A 79 4.23 -12.09 13.91
C TYR A 79 4.98 -13.34 14.41
N SER A 80 5.23 -13.38 15.71
CA SER A 80 5.87 -14.47 16.44
C SER A 80 4.81 -15.34 17.13
N GLY A 81 4.58 -16.52 16.57
CA GLY A 81 3.99 -17.68 17.22
C GLY A 81 4.68 -18.94 16.68
N ASP A 82 4.33 -20.13 17.14
CA ASP A 82 5.01 -21.36 16.69
C ASP A 82 4.90 -21.62 15.17
N LEU A 83 3.89 -21.00 14.52
CA LEU A 83 3.68 -21.02 13.07
C LEU A 83 3.58 -19.64 12.39
N GLY A 84 3.10 -18.61 13.11
CA GLY A 84 2.68 -17.34 12.51
C GLY A 84 1.30 -17.41 11.82
N PRO A 85 0.67 -16.27 11.50
CA PRO A 85 -0.56 -16.23 10.70
C PRO A 85 -0.28 -16.64 9.26
N TYR A 86 -1.19 -17.38 8.64
CA TYR A 86 -1.14 -17.72 7.21
C TYR A 86 -2.51 -17.48 6.56
N LEU A 87 -2.51 -17.32 5.24
CA LEU A 87 -3.72 -17.17 4.43
C LEU A 87 -3.77 -18.30 3.39
N LEU A 88 -4.96 -18.86 3.20
CA LEU A 88 -5.25 -19.78 2.10
C LEU A 88 -6.01 -18.98 1.03
N LEU A 89 -5.49 -19.00 -0.20
CA LEU A 89 -6.00 -18.22 -1.31
C LEU A 89 -6.16 -19.13 -2.52
N ASP A 90 -7.11 -18.79 -3.39
CA ASP A 90 -7.22 -19.43 -4.70
C ASP A 90 -5.95 -19.18 -5.52
N TYR A 91 -5.47 -20.22 -6.20
CA TYR A 91 -4.37 -20.09 -7.14
C TYR A 91 -4.87 -19.47 -8.46
N VAL A 92 -4.22 -18.39 -8.90
CA VAL A 92 -4.59 -17.68 -10.13
C VAL A 92 -3.69 -18.14 -11.28
N GLU A 93 -4.20 -19.06 -12.11
CA GLU A 93 -3.47 -19.65 -13.24
C GLU A 93 -3.17 -18.67 -14.39
N GLU A 94 -2.00 -18.85 -15.03
CA GLU A 94 -1.58 -18.29 -16.33
C GLU A 94 -1.46 -16.76 -16.46
N ARG A 95 -0.90 -16.03 -15.49
CA ARG A 95 -0.82 -14.55 -15.56
C ARG A 95 0.56 -14.02 -15.26
N GLU A 96 0.83 -12.82 -15.77
CA GLU A 96 2.04 -12.07 -15.46
C GLU A 96 1.72 -10.87 -14.58
N LEU A 97 2.64 -10.56 -13.67
CA LEU A 97 2.63 -9.29 -12.96
C LEU A 97 2.78 -8.16 -13.98
N LEU A 98 1.93 -7.14 -13.88
CA LEU A 98 2.00 -5.97 -14.75
C LEU A 98 3.40 -5.34 -14.73
N SER A 99 4.05 -5.33 -13.56
CA SER A 99 5.42 -4.84 -13.38
C SER A 99 6.47 -5.49 -14.28
N LYS A 100 6.30 -6.76 -14.70
CA LYS A 100 7.26 -7.43 -15.59
C LYS A 100 7.41 -6.72 -16.93
N ASN A 101 6.30 -6.23 -17.48
CA ASN A 101 6.25 -5.67 -18.83
C ASN A 101 5.88 -4.18 -18.84
N TRP A 102 5.68 -3.56 -17.68
CA TRP A 102 5.24 -2.16 -17.55
C TRP A 102 6.22 -1.19 -18.21
N ASN A 103 7.51 -1.29 -17.89
CA ASN A 103 8.55 -0.40 -18.40
C ASN A 103 8.63 -0.39 -19.93
N GLU A 104 8.37 -1.53 -20.56
CA GLU A 104 8.51 -1.71 -22.00
C GLU A 104 7.23 -1.34 -22.77
N ARG A 105 6.05 -1.59 -22.17
CA ARG A 105 4.77 -1.56 -22.89
C ARG A 105 3.78 -0.50 -22.41
N HIS A 106 4.10 0.31 -21.39
CA HIS A 106 3.17 1.34 -20.87
C HIS A 106 2.82 2.42 -21.89
N THR A 107 3.64 2.60 -22.92
CA THR A 107 3.37 3.50 -24.03
C THR A 107 2.44 2.89 -25.09
N ASP A 108 2.24 1.56 -25.09
CA ASP A 108 1.36 0.86 -26.02
C ASP A 108 -0.11 1.25 -25.76
N GLU A 109 -0.72 1.94 -26.72
CA GLU A 109 -2.07 2.51 -26.57
C GLU A 109 -3.14 1.46 -26.24
N LYS A 110 -3.17 0.34 -26.96
CA LYS A 110 -4.23 -0.68 -26.82
C LYS A 110 -4.17 -1.42 -25.47
N PRO A 111 -3.04 -2.02 -25.05
CA PRO A 111 -2.91 -2.60 -23.71
C PRO A 111 -3.17 -1.57 -22.60
N ARG A 112 -2.63 -0.35 -22.71
CA ARG A 112 -2.86 0.71 -21.72
C ARG A 112 -4.34 1.05 -21.59
N THR A 113 -5.05 1.18 -22.70
CA THR A 113 -6.51 1.45 -22.71
C THR A 113 -7.28 0.34 -21.98
N ASN A 114 -6.95 -0.93 -22.22
CA ASN A 114 -7.59 -2.06 -21.54
C ASN A 114 -7.34 -2.01 -20.02
N LEU A 115 -6.10 -1.75 -19.62
CA LEU A 115 -5.72 -1.60 -18.22
C LEU A 115 -6.50 -0.46 -17.55
N PHE A 116 -6.53 0.73 -18.17
CA PHE A 116 -7.21 1.91 -17.63
C PHE A 116 -8.71 1.66 -17.48
N HIS A 117 -9.32 0.99 -18.46
CA HIS A 117 -10.72 0.60 -18.39
C HIS A 117 -11.03 -0.42 -17.30
N GLY A 118 -10.11 -1.37 -17.07
CA GLY A 118 -10.16 -2.34 -15.98
C GLY A 118 -10.05 -1.68 -14.62
N LEU A 119 -8.99 -0.90 -14.39
CA LEU A 119 -8.78 -0.13 -13.16
C LEU A 119 -9.96 0.79 -12.85
N SER A 120 -10.42 1.55 -13.85
CA SER A 120 -11.59 2.41 -13.72
C SER A 120 -12.84 1.62 -13.31
N LYS A 121 -13.06 0.42 -13.87
CA LYS A 121 -14.20 -0.44 -13.48
C LYS A 121 -14.10 -0.86 -12.02
N ILE A 122 -12.92 -1.25 -11.57
CA ILE A 122 -12.67 -1.71 -10.20
C ILE A 122 -12.87 -0.57 -9.21
N LEU A 123 -12.21 0.58 -9.41
CA LEU A 123 -12.36 1.74 -8.53
C LEU A 123 -13.82 2.20 -8.43
N LEU A 124 -14.55 2.22 -9.55
CA LEU A 124 -15.98 2.54 -9.55
C LEU A 124 -16.84 1.48 -8.84
N ALA A 125 -16.48 0.20 -8.92
CA ALA A 125 -17.21 -0.84 -8.21
C ALA A 125 -17.01 -0.70 -6.70
N LEU A 126 -15.77 -0.45 -6.27
CA LEU A 126 -15.43 -0.24 -4.86
C LEU A 126 -16.08 1.03 -4.30
N SER A 127 -16.16 2.11 -5.09
CA SER A 127 -16.77 3.36 -4.65
C SER A 127 -18.30 3.32 -4.50
N ARG A 128 -18.97 2.25 -4.95
CA ARG A 128 -20.43 2.12 -4.85
C ARG A 128 -20.90 1.60 -3.51
N ILE A 129 -20.02 1.03 -2.71
CA ILE A 129 -20.36 0.46 -1.41
C ILE A 129 -19.93 1.47 -0.36
N PRO A 130 -20.86 2.29 0.18
CA PRO A 130 -20.52 3.21 1.25
C PRO A 130 -20.18 2.42 2.52
N LEU A 131 -19.13 2.86 3.19
CA LEU A 131 -18.69 2.34 4.48
C LEU A 131 -19.04 3.37 5.58
N PRO A 132 -19.27 2.91 6.82
CA PRO A 132 -19.84 3.75 7.88
C PRO A 132 -18.88 4.83 8.40
N GLN A 133 -17.58 4.58 8.35
CA GLN A 133 -16.55 5.43 8.94
C GLN A 133 -15.19 5.20 8.26
N ILE A 134 -14.20 6.01 8.59
CA ILE A 134 -12.80 5.85 8.17
C ILE A 134 -12.11 4.91 9.16
N ASP A 135 -11.67 3.75 8.68
CA ASP A 135 -11.11 2.66 9.47
C ASP A 135 -10.42 1.58 8.60
N SER A 136 -9.87 0.56 9.25
CA SER A 136 -9.35 -0.64 8.58
C SER A 136 -10.12 -1.88 9.02
N PHE A 137 -10.17 -2.85 8.11
CA PHE A 137 -10.82 -4.13 8.35
C PHE A 137 -10.02 -4.97 9.36
N VAL A 138 -10.75 -5.65 10.23
CA VAL A 138 -10.23 -6.70 11.10
C VAL A 138 -11.06 -7.96 10.87
N LEU A 139 -10.44 -9.12 11.07
CA LEU A 139 -11.16 -10.39 11.15
C LEU A 139 -11.48 -10.64 12.62
N ASP A 140 -12.75 -10.93 12.92
CA ASP A 140 -13.13 -11.43 14.23
C ASP A 140 -12.77 -12.92 14.40
N ASP A 141 -12.95 -13.44 15.62
CA ASP A 141 -12.62 -14.82 15.97
C ASP A 141 -13.48 -15.86 15.19
N ASN A 142 -14.56 -15.42 14.53
CA ASN A 142 -15.41 -16.25 13.69
C ASN A 142 -15.07 -16.11 12.19
N GLY A 143 -14.06 -15.30 11.84
CA GLY A 143 -13.62 -15.08 10.47
C GLY A 143 -14.46 -14.06 9.70
N PHE A 144 -15.31 -13.26 10.35
CA PHE A 144 -16.04 -12.19 9.69
C PHE A 144 -15.25 -10.88 9.67
N LEU A 145 -15.36 -10.17 8.55
CA LEU A 145 -14.78 -8.84 8.40
C LEU A 145 -15.58 -7.82 9.20
N GLN A 146 -14.86 -7.06 10.03
CA GLN A 146 -15.39 -5.98 10.84
C GLN A 146 -14.62 -4.70 10.59
N LEU A 147 -15.28 -3.57 10.79
CA LEU A 147 -14.75 -2.22 10.60
C LEU A 147 -14.58 -1.56 11.97
N LEU A 148 -13.51 -1.94 12.68
CA LEU A 148 -13.35 -1.69 14.11
C LEU A 148 -11.92 -1.28 14.52
N ASN A 149 -11.07 -0.90 13.58
CA ASN A 149 -9.70 -0.52 13.89
C ASN A 149 -9.31 0.80 13.21
N ARG A 150 -8.28 1.45 13.72
CA ARG A 150 -7.75 2.67 13.10
C ARG A 150 -7.42 2.43 11.62
N PRO A 151 -7.56 3.47 10.77
CA PRO A 151 -7.06 3.39 9.41
C PRO A 151 -5.57 3.05 9.45
N LEU A 152 -5.19 1.94 8.83
CA LEU A 152 -3.82 1.46 8.77
C LEU A 152 -3.38 1.45 7.30
N THR A 153 -2.64 2.48 6.91
CA THR A 153 -2.01 2.60 5.60
C THR A 153 -0.53 2.24 5.71
N LEU A 154 0.11 1.94 4.57
CA LEU A 154 1.55 1.64 4.51
C LEU A 154 2.39 2.73 5.19
N MET A 155 2.08 4.02 4.94
CA MET A 155 2.75 5.16 5.57
C MET A 155 2.67 5.15 7.10
N LEU A 156 1.54 4.73 7.66
CA LEU A 156 1.37 4.64 9.11
C LEU A 156 2.22 3.48 9.66
N GLN A 157 2.18 2.33 9.01
CA GLN A 157 2.94 1.18 9.47
C GLN A 157 4.47 1.39 9.34
N ASP A 158 4.93 2.05 8.28
CA ASP A 158 6.36 2.30 8.06
C ASP A 158 7.00 3.10 9.20
N LEU A 159 6.38 4.18 9.67
CA LEU A 159 6.99 4.92 10.80
C LEU A 159 6.76 4.23 12.14
N GLU A 160 5.71 3.43 12.28
CA GLU A 160 5.56 2.56 13.46
C GLU A 160 6.74 1.57 13.58
N ASN A 161 7.19 0.99 12.46
CA ASN A 161 8.39 0.16 12.43
C ASN A 161 9.62 0.95 12.87
N GLU A 162 9.74 2.22 12.42
CA GLU A 162 10.79 3.15 12.83
C GLU A 162 10.65 3.65 14.30
N GLN A 163 9.74 3.08 15.09
CA GLN A 163 9.50 3.42 16.49
C GLN A 163 8.96 4.85 16.68
N ILE A 164 8.32 5.41 15.66
CA ILE A 164 7.63 6.69 15.75
C ILE A 164 6.24 6.45 16.34
N HIS A 165 5.97 7.08 17.48
CA HIS A 165 4.70 6.94 18.17
C HIS A 165 3.53 7.48 17.31
N ILE A 166 2.62 6.59 16.92
CA ILE A 166 1.36 6.95 16.26
C ILE A 166 0.35 7.44 17.31
N SER A 167 -0.11 8.69 17.18
CA SER A 167 -1.11 9.31 18.06
C SER A 167 -2.54 8.79 17.84
N ILE A 168 -2.73 7.84 16.93
CA ILE A 168 -3.99 7.15 16.64
C ILE A 168 -3.95 5.76 17.30
N PRO A 169 -4.53 5.58 18.49
CA PRO A 169 -4.71 4.29 19.14
C PRO A 169 -5.35 3.22 18.24
N LYS A 170 -5.01 1.96 18.51
CA LYS A 170 -5.76 0.82 17.97
C LYS A 170 -7.23 0.93 18.40
N GLY A 171 -8.15 0.57 17.51
CA GLY A 171 -9.60 0.70 17.74
C GLY A 171 -10.20 2.09 17.52
N GLN A 172 -9.39 3.14 17.30
CA GLN A 172 -9.92 4.48 17.04
C GLN A 172 -10.30 4.65 15.56
N THR A 173 -11.57 4.86 15.27
CA THR A 173 -12.10 5.16 13.93
C THR A 173 -12.43 6.65 13.79
N PHE A 174 -12.69 7.12 12.57
CA PHE A 174 -13.04 8.53 12.33
C PHE A 174 -14.33 8.65 11.53
N SER A 175 -15.24 9.51 11.99
CA SER A 175 -16.50 9.83 11.31
C SER A 175 -16.44 11.11 10.48
N SER A 176 -15.27 11.76 10.40
CA SER A 176 -15.08 12.93 9.54
C SER A 176 -13.69 13.00 8.91
N ILE A 177 -13.62 13.60 7.72
CA ILE A 177 -12.37 13.85 7.00
C ILE A 177 -11.47 14.77 7.82
N ASP A 178 -12.01 15.85 8.39
CA ASP A 178 -11.24 16.81 9.17
C ASP A 178 -10.54 16.17 10.37
N SER A 179 -11.24 15.30 11.10
CA SER A 179 -10.66 14.62 12.27
C SER A 179 -9.55 13.66 11.86
N TYR A 180 -9.74 12.92 10.78
CA TYR A 180 -8.74 12.00 10.24
C TYR A 180 -7.51 12.73 9.70
N VAL A 181 -7.70 13.78 8.90
CA VAL A 181 -6.59 14.57 8.32
C VAL A 181 -5.78 15.26 9.42
N ASN A 182 -6.43 15.82 10.43
CA ASN A 182 -5.72 16.40 11.58
C ASN A 182 -4.90 15.35 12.35
N ALA A 183 -5.41 14.11 12.46
CA ALA A 183 -4.68 13.01 13.07
C ALA A 183 -3.43 12.63 12.25
N LEU A 184 -3.55 12.56 10.92
CA LEU A 184 -2.40 12.33 10.00
C LEU A 184 -1.35 13.45 10.11
N LEU A 185 -1.77 14.71 10.17
CA LEU A 185 -0.84 15.84 10.32
C LEU A 185 -0.12 15.82 11.67
N SER A 186 -0.82 15.43 12.74
CA SER A 186 -0.24 15.30 14.08
C SER A 186 0.80 14.18 14.16
N TYR A 187 0.66 13.16 13.32
CA TYR A 187 1.64 12.09 13.20
C TYR A 187 2.95 12.56 12.53
N HIS A 188 2.88 13.45 11.53
CA HIS A 188 4.09 14.04 10.98
C HIS A 188 4.85 14.92 11.99
N ASP A 189 4.17 15.54 12.97
CA ASP A 189 4.86 16.19 14.08
C ASP A 189 5.63 15.18 14.94
N SER A 190 5.04 14.02 15.23
CA SER A 190 5.73 12.96 15.99
C SER A 190 7.00 12.53 15.27
N ARG A 191 6.94 12.35 13.96
CA ARG A 191 8.12 12.05 13.13
C ARG A 191 9.19 13.12 13.28
N MET A 192 8.83 14.41 13.13
CA MET A 192 9.77 15.53 13.26
C MET A 192 10.42 15.62 14.65
N LYS A 193 9.72 15.18 15.70
CA LYS A 193 10.21 15.19 17.08
C LYS A 193 11.07 13.98 17.43
N LEU A 194 10.73 12.81 16.91
CA LEU A 194 11.27 11.54 17.38
C LEU A 194 12.29 10.91 16.42
N GLN A 195 12.19 11.18 15.11
CA GLN A 195 13.10 10.60 14.12
C GLN A 195 14.39 11.45 14.05
N PRO A 196 15.56 10.91 14.42
CA PRO A 196 16.80 11.69 14.49
C PRO A 196 17.24 12.34 13.15
N ASN A 197 16.84 11.73 12.04
CA ASN A 197 17.12 12.13 10.67
C ASN A 197 15.89 12.71 9.95
N ALA A 198 14.90 13.24 10.70
CA ALA A 198 13.67 13.79 10.11
C ALA A 198 13.92 14.95 9.13
N ALA A 199 15.04 15.67 9.27
CA ALA A 199 15.42 16.78 8.40
C ALA A 199 16.93 16.79 8.12
N MET A 200 17.30 17.25 6.92
CA MET A 200 18.70 17.27 6.45
C MET A 200 19.51 18.46 6.95
N GLY A 201 18.90 19.35 7.75
CA GLY A 201 19.54 20.52 8.32
C GLY A 201 18.53 21.60 8.70
N PRO A 202 18.97 22.76 9.22
CA PRO A 202 18.06 23.79 9.71
C PRO A 202 17.10 24.34 8.66
N GLY A 203 17.59 24.62 7.45
CA GLY A 203 16.74 25.14 6.37
C GLY A 203 15.69 24.13 5.91
N ASP A 204 16.05 22.85 5.88
CA ASP A 204 15.11 21.78 5.56
C ASP A 204 14.06 21.59 6.66
N CYS A 205 14.50 21.58 7.92
CA CYS A 205 13.62 21.52 9.08
C CYS A 205 12.58 22.65 9.06
N VAL A 206 13.01 23.90 8.78
CA VAL A 206 12.09 25.05 8.64
C VAL A 206 11.09 24.83 7.51
N ARG A 207 11.51 24.31 6.34
CA ARG A 207 10.60 24.02 5.22
C ARG A 207 9.56 22.96 5.61
N GLN A 208 9.99 21.85 6.21
CA GLN A 208 9.08 20.77 6.63
C GLN A 208 8.08 21.26 7.69
N MET A 209 8.54 21.99 8.72
CA MET A 209 7.65 22.57 9.75
C MET A 209 6.68 23.60 9.16
N THR A 210 7.15 24.42 8.22
CA THR A 210 6.31 25.41 7.52
C THR A 210 5.26 24.71 6.67
N ALA A 211 5.63 23.64 5.97
CA ALA A 211 4.69 22.84 5.18
C ALA A 211 3.61 22.21 6.08
N LEU A 212 3.99 21.58 7.20
CA LEU A 212 3.03 21.02 8.17
C LEU A 212 2.09 22.07 8.76
N SER A 213 2.63 23.24 9.14
CA SER A 213 1.83 24.34 9.69
C SER A 213 0.88 24.92 8.64
N SER A 214 1.35 25.04 7.39
CA SER A 214 0.53 25.50 6.27
C SER A 214 -0.59 24.51 5.98
N MET A 215 -0.28 23.21 5.87
CA MET A 215 -1.27 22.16 5.65
C MET A 215 -2.35 22.15 6.73
N ARG A 216 -2.01 22.33 8.01
CA ARG A 216 -3.03 22.48 9.07
C ARG A 216 -3.97 23.66 8.84
N THR A 217 -3.43 24.76 8.35
CA THR A 217 -4.20 25.99 8.10
C THR A 217 -5.12 25.82 6.89
N VAL A 218 -4.66 25.18 5.82
CA VAL A 218 -5.38 25.13 4.54
C VAL A 218 -6.04 23.78 4.22
N ALA A 219 -5.85 22.73 5.03
CA ALA A 219 -6.36 21.38 4.75
C ALA A 219 -7.86 21.37 4.43
N HIS A 220 -8.66 22.08 5.22
CA HIS A 220 -10.12 22.16 5.04
C HIS A 220 -10.55 22.82 3.72
N HIS A 221 -9.68 23.58 3.05
CA HIS A 221 -9.95 24.13 1.71
C HIS A 221 -9.67 23.13 0.58
N HIS A 222 -9.00 22.02 0.87
CA HIS A 222 -8.69 20.97 -0.11
C HIS A 222 -9.73 19.85 -0.17
N PHE A 223 -10.75 19.90 0.69
CA PHE A 223 -11.84 18.93 0.74
C PHE A 223 -13.19 19.62 0.57
N GLU A 224 -14.12 18.93 -0.07
CA GLU A 224 -15.48 19.40 -0.25
C GLU A 224 -16.23 19.34 1.10
N PRO A 225 -16.68 20.47 1.67
CA PRO A 225 -17.30 20.49 3.00
C PRO A 225 -18.52 19.59 3.12
N SER A 226 -19.27 19.42 2.03
CA SER A 226 -20.45 18.54 1.99
C SER A 226 -20.10 17.04 2.08
N LEU A 227 -18.84 16.66 1.86
CA LEU A 227 -18.35 15.29 1.94
C LEU A 227 -17.62 14.96 3.26
N ASN A 228 -17.54 15.92 4.20
CA ASN A 228 -16.76 15.75 5.43
C ASN A 228 -17.19 14.53 6.25
N HIS A 229 -18.46 14.12 6.19
CA HIS A 229 -19.00 12.95 6.89
C HIS A 229 -19.25 11.74 5.97
N GLY A 230 -18.64 11.75 4.78
CA GLY A 230 -18.73 10.67 3.81
C GLY A 230 -19.25 11.13 2.44
N PRO A 231 -19.34 10.21 1.46
CA PRO A 231 -19.21 8.76 1.64
C PRO A 231 -17.76 8.33 1.89
N PHE A 232 -17.60 7.35 2.77
CA PHE A 232 -16.36 6.59 2.92
C PHE A 232 -16.45 5.33 2.06
N VAL A 233 -15.34 4.91 1.46
CA VAL A 233 -15.31 3.82 0.47
C VAL A 233 -14.07 2.97 0.65
N PHE A 234 -14.11 1.74 0.14
CA PHE A 234 -12.96 0.85 0.16
C PHE A 234 -11.88 1.35 -0.81
N CYS A 235 -10.76 1.81 -0.27
CA CYS A 235 -9.65 2.37 -1.02
C CYS A 235 -8.45 1.42 -1.02
N LEU A 236 -7.94 1.13 -2.22
CA LEU A 236 -6.71 0.38 -2.44
C LEU A 236 -5.53 1.35 -2.38
N THR A 237 -4.85 1.42 -1.23
CA THR A 237 -3.78 2.42 -1.00
C THR A 237 -2.42 2.00 -1.54
N ASP A 238 -2.23 0.70 -1.81
CA ASP A 238 -0.98 0.13 -2.37
C ASP A 238 -1.22 -0.50 -3.75
N LEU A 239 -2.01 0.17 -4.60
CA LEU A 239 -2.34 -0.32 -5.93
C LEU A 239 -1.22 0.04 -6.92
N TYR A 240 -0.19 -0.82 -7.02
CA TYR A 240 0.96 -0.65 -7.92
C TYR A 240 1.10 -1.80 -8.94
N PRO A 241 1.90 -1.65 -10.02
CA PRO A 241 2.03 -2.67 -11.05
C PRO A 241 2.50 -4.05 -10.55
N TRP A 242 3.25 -4.11 -9.45
CA TRP A 242 3.67 -5.38 -8.84
C TRP A 242 2.58 -6.07 -8.01
N ASN A 243 1.44 -5.40 -7.79
CA ASN A 243 0.25 -5.96 -7.12
C ASN A 243 -0.88 -6.26 -8.11
N ILE A 244 -0.64 -6.23 -9.43
CA ILE A 244 -1.68 -6.44 -10.45
C ILE A 244 -1.28 -7.57 -11.39
N LEU A 245 -2.13 -8.60 -11.47
CA LEU A 245 -2.01 -9.68 -12.45
C LEU A 245 -2.85 -9.36 -13.69
N VAL A 246 -2.24 -9.49 -14.86
CA VAL A 246 -2.87 -9.22 -16.15
C VAL A 246 -2.69 -10.37 -17.15
N ASP A 247 -3.55 -10.40 -18.17
CA ASP A 247 -3.28 -11.19 -19.39
C ASP A 247 -2.41 -10.42 -20.40
N GLU A 248 -2.08 -11.05 -21.53
CA GLU A 248 -1.24 -10.50 -22.60
C GLU A 248 -1.74 -9.15 -23.16
N CYS A 249 -3.06 -8.92 -23.07
CA CYS A 249 -3.75 -7.71 -23.52
C CYS A 249 -3.94 -6.67 -22.40
N TRP A 250 -3.32 -6.88 -21.24
CA TRP A 250 -3.44 -6.04 -20.04
C TRP A 250 -4.85 -5.94 -19.45
N ASN A 251 -5.68 -6.97 -19.66
CA ASN A 251 -6.91 -7.08 -18.87
C ASN A 251 -6.56 -7.59 -17.48
N ILE A 252 -7.00 -6.85 -16.45
CA ILE A 252 -6.79 -7.20 -15.05
C ILE A 252 -7.54 -8.49 -14.73
N LYS A 253 -6.82 -9.46 -14.14
CA LYS A 253 -7.40 -10.71 -13.63
C LYS A 253 -7.48 -10.74 -12.12
N CYS A 254 -6.50 -10.17 -11.44
CA CYS A 254 -6.45 -10.15 -9.99
C CYS A 254 -5.69 -8.92 -9.49
N ILE A 255 -6.12 -8.40 -8.35
CA ILE A 255 -5.36 -7.44 -7.54
C ILE A 255 -4.89 -8.21 -6.31
N LEU A 256 -3.57 -8.22 -6.12
CA LEU A 256 -2.89 -8.84 -5.00
C LEU A 256 -2.69 -7.82 -3.88
N ASP A 257 -2.21 -8.32 -2.73
CA ASP A 257 -1.77 -7.53 -1.58
C ASP A 257 -2.74 -6.41 -1.15
N LEU A 258 -3.83 -6.80 -0.51
CA LEU A 258 -4.83 -5.88 0.02
C LEU A 258 -4.52 -5.45 1.47
N ALA A 259 -3.31 -5.71 1.98
CA ALA A 259 -2.97 -5.54 3.40
C ALA A 259 -3.16 -4.09 3.90
N TRP A 260 -2.99 -3.10 3.01
CA TRP A 260 -3.10 -1.68 3.32
C TRP A 260 -4.41 -1.04 2.85
N ALA A 261 -5.35 -1.84 2.36
CA ALA A 261 -6.65 -1.33 1.97
C ALA A 261 -7.47 -0.92 3.20
N ALA A 262 -8.18 0.19 3.09
CA ALA A 262 -8.89 0.80 4.21
C ALA A 262 -10.18 1.49 3.74
N SER A 263 -11.11 1.68 4.66
CA SER A 263 -12.22 2.61 4.46
C SER A 263 -11.68 4.03 4.57
N LEU A 264 -11.73 4.79 3.48
CA LEU A 264 -11.20 6.14 3.42
C LEU A 264 -12.21 7.10 2.75
N PRO A 265 -12.06 8.42 2.92
CA PRO A 265 -12.89 9.38 2.20
C PRO A 265 -12.86 9.17 0.69
N ILE A 266 -13.99 9.33 0.01
CA ILE A 266 -14.06 9.16 -1.45
C ILE A 266 -13.08 10.09 -2.20
N GLU A 267 -12.74 11.24 -1.63
CA GLU A 267 -11.77 12.20 -2.15
C GLU A 267 -10.32 11.69 -2.14
N PHE A 268 -10.04 10.62 -1.38
CA PHE A 268 -8.73 9.94 -1.38
C PHE A 268 -8.61 8.95 -2.54
N MET A 269 -9.71 8.58 -3.20
CA MET A 269 -9.69 7.66 -4.34
C MET A 269 -9.24 8.37 -5.63
N ARG A 270 -7.94 8.30 -5.89
CA ARG A 270 -7.27 8.97 -7.02
C ARG A 270 -6.84 7.95 -8.10
N PRO A 271 -6.63 8.41 -9.35
CA PRO A 271 -5.92 7.61 -10.35
C PRO A 271 -4.54 7.21 -9.83
N PRO A 272 -3.97 6.10 -10.30
CA PRO A 272 -2.66 5.67 -9.86
C PRO A 272 -1.58 6.72 -10.18
N GLU A 273 -0.64 6.95 -9.27
CA GLU A 273 0.41 7.97 -9.49
C GLU A 273 1.48 7.50 -10.49
N TRP A 274 1.64 6.19 -10.65
CA TRP A 274 2.65 5.56 -11.50
C TRP A 274 2.27 5.50 -12.99
N LEU A 275 1.20 6.16 -13.44
CA LEU A 275 0.76 6.12 -14.84
C LEU A 275 1.86 6.52 -15.84
N THR A 276 2.74 7.44 -15.46
CA THR A 276 3.85 7.92 -16.31
C THR A 276 5.15 7.14 -16.14
N ASN A 277 5.16 6.12 -15.28
CA ASN A 277 6.38 5.42 -14.87
C ASN A 277 7.45 6.31 -14.21
N GLN A 278 7.07 7.50 -13.73
CA GLN A 278 7.93 8.40 -12.99
C GLN A 278 7.73 8.19 -11.47
N ALA A 279 8.78 8.43 -10.69
CA ALA A 279 8.64 8.49 -9.24
C ALA A 279 7.85 9.74 -8.83
N VAL A 280 7.10 9.64 -7.73
CA VAL A 280 6.13 10.66 -7.29
C VAL A 280 6.73 12.06 -7.10
N ASP A 281 8.00 12.13 -6.71
CA ASP A 281 8.76 13.35 -6.46
C ASP A 281 9.26 14.05 -7.75
N VAL A 282 9.17 13.38 -8.90
CA VAL A 282 9.65 13.86 -10.20
C VAL A 282 8.63 13.71 -11.32
N ILE A 283 7.34 13.57 -10.98
CA ILE A 283 6.25 13.50 -11.97
C ILE A 283 6.20 14.80 -12.78
N ASP A 284 6.21 14.64 -14.11
CA ASP A 284 5.86 15.73 -15.01
C ASP A 284 4.33 15.88 -15.03
N MET A 285 3.85 17.01 -14.52
CA MET A 285 2.41 17.24 -14.35
C MET A 285 1.64 17.30 -15.67
N ASP A 286 2.26 17.76 -16.75
CA ASP A 286 1.60 17.86 -18.06
C ASP A 286 1.46 16.48 -18.69
N VAL A 287 2.52 15.66 -18.61
CA VAL A 287 2.52 14.27 -19.08
C VAL A 287 1.54 13.43 -18.25
N TYR A 288 1.54 13.60 -16.92
CA TYR A 288 0.61 12.90 -16.05
C TYR A 288 -0.83 13.31 -16.32
N ASP A 289 -1.11 14.61 -16.48
CA ASP A 289 -2.47 15.09 -16.74
C ASP A 289 -3.03 14.56 -18.06
N ALA A 290 -2.19 14.36 -19.09
CA ALA A 290 -2.60 13.73 -20.34
C ALA A 290 -3.09 12.28 -20.12
N LEU A 291 -2.32 11.45 -19.41
CA LEU A 291 -2.72 10.07 -19.10
C LEU A 291 -3.89 10.00 -18.11
N ARG A 292 -3.93 10.92 -17.14
CA ARG A 292 -5.06 11.07 -16.22
C ARG A 292 -6.34 11.41 -16.98
N LYS A 293 -6.28 12.28 -17.99
CA LYS A 293 -7.40 12.61 -18.88
C LYS A 293 -7.78 11.45 -19.81
N GLU A 294 -6.89 10.52 -20.13
CA GLU A 294 -7.24 9.26 -20.81
C GLU A 294 -8.03 8.34 -19.85
N PHE A 295 -7.59 8.27 -18.59
CA PHE A 295 -8.21 7.45 -17.54
C PHE A 295 -9.60 7.95 -17.09
N MET A 296 -9.78 9.27 -16.93
CA MET A 296 -10.97 9.87 -16.31
C MET A 296 -12.30 9.74 -17.09
N PRO A 297 -12.38 9.90 -18.43
CA PRO A 297 -13.61 9.74 -19.19
C PRO A 297 -14.25 8.36 -19.02
N LEU A 298 -13.44 7.31 -18.79
CA LEU A 298 -13.90 5.96 -18.49
C LEU A 298 -14.58 5.90 -17.11
N ARG A 299 -14.09 6.69 -16.14
CA ARG A 299 -14.68 6.85 -14.80
C ARG A 299 -16.00 7.63 -14.85
N THR A 300 -16.01 8.78 -15.53
CA THR A 300 -17.17 9.69 -15.56
C THR A 300 -18.31 9.21 -16.46
N LYS A 301 -18.04 8.64 -17.64
CA LYS A 301 -19.10 8.07 -18.52
C LYS A 301 -19.90 6.98 -17.79
N ARG A 302 -19.24 6.17 -16.96
CA ARG A 302 -19.88 5.10 -16.20
C ARG A 302 -20.71 5.60 -15.02
N ILE A 303 -20.29 6.65 -14.33
CA ILE A 303 -21.11 7.29 -13.29
C ILE A 303 -22.43 7.80 -13.89
N LYS A 304 -22.38 8.45 -15.06
CA LYS A 304 -23.57 8.98 -15.75
C LYS A 304 -24.49 7.90 -16.32
N LEU A 305 -23.95 6.85 -16.94
CA LEU A 305 -24.73 5.73 -17.50
C LEU A 305 -25.51 4.94 -16.43
N GLN A 306 -25.12 5.05 -15.16
CA GLN A 306 -25.73 4.30 -14.07
C GLN A 306 -26.79 5.11 -13.33
N GLN A 307 -26.63 6.43 -13.22
CA GLN A 307 -27.69 7.32 -12.74
C GLN A 307 -28.92 7.34 -13.68
N SER A 308 -28.79 6.85 -14.92
CA SER A 308 -29.91 6.69 -15.84
C SER A 308 -30.61 5.32 -15.78
N ILE A 309 -30.17 4.40 -14.91
CA ILE A 309 -30.69 3.01 -14.80
C ILE A 309 -31.33 2.75 -13.42
N THR A 310 -31.25 3.69 -12.49
CA THR A 310 -32.02 3.76 -11.22
C THR A 310 -33.05 4.87 -11.28
#